data_AF-A0A845ZGI2-F1
#
_entry.id   AF-A0A845ZGI2-F1
#
_cell.length_a   1.000
_cell.length_b   1.000
_cell.length_c   1.000
_cell.angle_alpha   90.00
_cell.angle_beta   90.00
_cell.angle_gamma   90.00
#
_symmetry.space_group_name_H-M   'P 1'
#
loop_
_entity.id
_entity.type
_entity.pdbx_description
1 polymer ?
#
loop_
_entity_poly.entity_id
_entity_poly.type
_entity_poly.pdbx_seq_one_letter_code
_entity_poly.pdbx_strand_id
1 'polypeptide(L)'
;RDGQTLASASWDKTVKLWNHQGKDLHTLTGHSDWVNSVVFSPDGQTLASASADNTVILWNLDLEDLVEQSCDWLHDYLVTHQDEEELREICGM
;
A
#
# COMPACT_ATOMS: atom_id res chain seq x y z
N ARG A 1 -3.63 -6.32 12.29
CA ARG A 1 -3.46 -7.38 11.26
C ARG A 1 -4.82 -7.91 10.82
N ASP A 2 -5.43 -7.15 9.91
CA ASP A 2 -6.38 -7.60 8.89
C ASP A 2 -5.83 -8.77 8.04
N GLY A 3 -4.50 -8.85 7.90
CA GLY A 3 -3.82 -10.00 7.33
C GLY A 3 -4.09 -10.20 5.85
N GLN A 4 -4.61 -9.20 5.13
CA GLN A 4 -5.03 -9.28 3.73
C GLN A 4 -3.89 -9.11 2.71
N THR A 5 -2.77 -8.52 3.15
CA THR A 5 -1.61 -8.23 2.30
C THR A 5 -0.38 -8.96 2.80
N LEU A 6 0.33 -9.64 1.90
CA LEU A 6 1.62 -10.29 2.15
C LEU A 6 2.74 -9.43 1.58
N ALA A 7 3.93 -9.48 2.19
CA ALA A 7 5.12 -8.79 1.69
C ALA A 7 6.31 -9.76 1.54
N SER A 8 7.12 -9.54 0.51
CA SER A 8 8.33 -10.31 0.26
C SER A 8 9.51 -9.40 -0.08
N ALA A 9 10.66 -9.67 0.54
CA ALA A 9 11.95 -9.10 0.17
C ALA A 9 12.66 -10.00 -0.85
N SER A 10 13.38 -9.41 -1.82
CA SER A 10 14.01 -10.15 -2.92
C SER A 10 15.41 -9.64 -3.25
N TRP A 11 16.23 -10.52 -3.82
CA TRP A 11 17.55 -10.19 -4.38
C TRP A 11 17.44 -9.37 -5.68
N ASP A 12 16.25 -9.23 -6.25
CA ASP A 12 16.00 -8.28 -7.36
C ASP A 12 15.97 -6.81 -6.91
N LYS A 13 16.27 -6.54 -5.63
CA LYS A 13 16.32 -5.21 -5.00
C LYS A 13 14.96 -4.58 -4.72
N THR A 14 13.87 -5.36 -4.83
CA THR A 14 12.52 -4.89 -4.60
C THR A 14 11.88 -5.50 -3.37
N VAL A 15 10.83 -4.83 -2.88
CA VAL A 15 9.83 -5.42 -2.01
C VAL A 15 8.53 -5.52 -2.80
N LYS A 16 7.88 -6.68 -2.77
CA LYS A 16 6.58 -6.89 -3.42
C LYS A 16 5.48 -7.11 -2.41
N LEU A 17 4.32 -6.54 -2.70
CA LEU A 17 3.08 -6.71 -1.95
C LEU A 17 2.13 -7.61 -2.75
N TRP A 18 1.49 -8.54 -2.06
CA TRP A 18 0.65 -9.56 -2.68
C TRP A 18 -0.68 -9.70 -1.96
N ASN A 19 -1.71 -10.14 -2.69
CA ASN A 19 -2.91 -10.67 -2.05
C ASN A 19 -2.76 -12.17 -1.77
N HIS A 20 -3.72 -12.75 -1.02
CA HIS A 20 -3.75 -14.19 -0.70
C HIS A 20 -3.86 -15.14 -1.89
N GLN A 21 -4.29 -14.63 -3.05
CA GLN A 21 -4.37 -15.41 -4.27
C GLN A 21 -3.03 -15.42 -5.04
N GLY A 22 -2.00 -14.75 -4.50
CA GLY A 22 -0.69 -14.63 -5.14
C GLY A 22 -0.63 -13.60 -6.26
N LYS A 23 -1.62 -12.69 -6.36
CA LYS A 23 -1.57 -11.57 -7.29
C LYS A 23 -0.65 -10.50 -6.74
N ASP A 24 0.28 -10.02 -7.56
CA ASP A 24 1.12 -8.86 -7.28
C ASP A 24 0.23 -7.60 -7.25
N LEU A 25 0.21 -6.93 -6.10
CA LEU A 25 -0.54 -5.69 -5.89
C LEU A 25 0.35 -4.48 -6.18
N HIS A 26 1.60 -4.53 -5.72
CA HIS A 26 2.51 -3.41 -5.85
C HIS A 26 3.97 -3.84 -5.69
N THR A 27 4.86 -3.17 -6.43
CA THR A 27 6.31 -3.35 -6.33
C THR A 27 6.96 -2.07 -5.84
N LEU A 28 7.51 -2.13 -4.64
CA LEU A 28 8.25 -1.05 -4.00
C LEU A 28 9.69 -1.08 -4.50
N THR A 29 10.08 -0.02 -5.19
CA THR A 29 11.43 0.17 -5.73
C THR A 29 12.11 1.34 -5.01
N GLY A 30 13.36 1.17 -4.60
CA GLY A 30 14.08 2.20 -3.86
C GLY A 30 15.44 1.73 -3.34
N HIS A 31 15.55 0.46 -2.96
CA HIS A 31 16.84 -0.13 -2.62
C HIS A 31 17.74 -0.26 -3.84
N SER A 32 19.04 -0.05 -3.62
CA SER A 32 20.06 -0.15 -4.66
C SER A 32 20.77 -1.51 -4.68
N ASP A 33 20.50 -2.35 -3.69
CA ASP A 33 21.01 -3.72 -3.54
C ASP A 33 19.96 -4.67 -2.90
N TRP A 34 20.31 -5.95 -2.74
CA TRP A 34 19.43 -7.03 -2.27
C TRP A 34 18.69 -6.69 -0.98
N VAL A 35 17.38 -6.91 -0.98
CA VAL A 35 16.57 -6.76 0.23
C VAL A 35 16.63 -8.05 1.03
N ASN A 36 17.09 -7.97 2.27
CA ASN A 36 17.33 -9.12 3.14
C ASN A 36 16.19 -9.38 4.12
N SER A 37 15.40 -8.35 4.44
CA SER A 37 14.31 -8.46 5.41
C SER A 37 13.20 -7.46 5.12
N VAL A 38 11.97 -7.86 5.45
CA VAL A 38 10.78 -7.02 5.40
C VAL A 38 9.90 -7.33 6.61
N VAL A 39 9.35 -6.29 7.23
CA VAL A 39 8.46 -6.43 8.38
C VAL A 39 7.38 -5.36 8.37
N PHE A 40 6.16 -5.76 8.71
CA PHE A 40 5.07 -4.83 8.98
C PHE A 40 5.16 -4.32 10.42
N SER A 41 4.86 -3.05 10.60
CA SER A 41 4.44 -2.50 11.89
C SER A 41 3.24 -3.27 12.46
N PRO A 42 3.03 -3.24 13.79
CA PRO A 42 1.90 -3.93 14.42
C PRO A 42 0.53 -3.43 13.94
N ASP A 43 0.41 -2.14 13.63
CA ASP A 43 -0.80 -1.53 13.05
C ASP A 43 -1.00 -1.92 11.57
N GLY A 44 0.08 -2.18 10.83
CA GLY A 44 0.05 -2.58 9.42
C GLY A 44 0.12 -1.40 8.45
N GLN A 45 0.14 -0.16 8.95
CA GLN A 45 0.20 1.06 8.16
C GLN A 45 1.62 1.36 7.68
N THR A 46 2.63 0.89 8.39
CA THR A 46 4.04 1.07 7.97
C THR A 46 4.70 -0.27 7.69
N LEU A 47 5.53 -0.33 6.64
CA LEU A 47 6.39 -1.46 6.35
C LEU A 47 7.85 -1.02 6.34
N ALA A 48 8.73 -1.80 6.96
CA ALA A 48 10.17 -1.55 6.99
C ALA A 48 10.90 -2.61 6.16
N SER A 49 11.84 -2.18 5.32
CA SER A 49 12.71 -3.06 4.54
C SER A 49 14.18 -2.74 4.80
N ALA A 50 15.00 -3.79 4.94
CA ALA A 50 16.44 -3.66 5.16
C ALA A 50 17.22 -4.34 4.02
N SER A 51 18.24 -3.65 3.50
CA SER A 51 18.99 -4.07 2.31
C SER A 51 20.50 -4.13 2.55
N ALA A 52 21.19 -4.87 1.68
CA ALA A 52 22.65 -4.90 1.57
C ALA A 52 23.25 -3.55 1.16
N ASP A 53 22.44 -2.59 0.70
CA ASP A 53 22.87 -1.22 0.40
C ASP A 53 23.13 -0.35 1.65
N ASN A 54 23.08 -0.94 2.84
CA ASN A 54 23.25 -0.31 4.15
C ASN A 54 22.11 0.66 4.52
N THR A 55 20.95 0.55 3.88
CA THR A 55 19.79 1.39 4.20
C THR A 55 18.62 0.59 4.76
N VAL A 56 17.78 1.28 5.51
CA VAL A 56 16.43 0.85 5.88
C VAL A 56 15.46 1.86 5.28
N ILE A 57 14.46 1.38 4.55
CA ILE A 57 13.38 2.22 4.01
C ILE A 57 12.09 1.92 4.78
N LEU A 58 11.42 2.99 5.21
CA LEU A 58 10.07 2.93 5.75
C LEU A 58 9.08 3.31 4.65
N TRP A 59 8.12 2.43 4.41
CA TRP A 59 7.07 2.59 3.43
C TRP A 59 5.78 2.89 4.18
N ASN A 60 5.20 4.06 3.91
CA ASN A 60 3.86 4.37 4.38
C ASN A 60 2.84 3.67 3.48
N LEU A 61 2.06 2.78 4.06
CA LEU A 61 0.95 2.05 3.45
C LEU A 61 -0.40 2.58 3.93
N ASP A 62 -0.41 3.63 4.74
CA ASP A 62 -1.63 4.34 5.10
C ASP A 62 -2.21 4.99 3.85
N LEU A 63 -3.27 4.38 3.34
CA LEU A 63 -4.04 4.87 2.19
C LEU A 63 -5.23 5.71 2.66
N GLU A 64 -5.50 5.81 3.96
CA GLU A 64 -6.65 6.56 4.49
C GLU A 64 -6.52 8.04 4.11
N ASP A 65 -5.34 8.65 4.31
CA ASP A 65 -5.05 10.02 3.89
C ASP A 65 -5.29 10.25 2.38
N LEU A 66 -4.98 9.25 1.55
CA LEU A 66 -5.15 9.35 0.10
C LEU A 66 -6.64 9.21 -0.28
N VAL A 67 -7.35 8.28 0.36
CA VAL A 67 -8.79 8.10 0.16
C VAL A 67 -9.53 9.37 0.58
N GLU A 68 -9.23 9.94 1.75
CA GLU A 68 -9.83 11.19 2.24
C GLU A 68 -9.63 12.33 1.23
N GLN A 69 -8.39 12.57 0.78
CA GLN A 69 -8.09 13.59 -0.23
C GLN A 69 -8.82 13.35 -1.56
N SER A 70 -8.92 12.09 -1.97
CA SER A 70 -9.61 11.73 -3.21
C SER A 70 -11.13 11.96 -3.11
N CYS A 71 -11.72 11.66 -1.96
CA CYS A 71 -13.14 11.83 -1.70
C CYS A 71 -13.54 13.31 -1.57
N ASP A 72 -12.67 14.14 -0.98
CA ASP A 72 -12.86 15.60 -0.97
C ASP A 72 -12.92 16.17 -2.39
N TRP A 73 -12.01 15.73 -3.27
CA TRP A 73 -11.98 16.14 -4.67
C TRP A 73 -13.21 15.69 -5.46
N LEU A 74 -13.68 14.48 -5.19
CA LEU A 74 -14.79 13.87 -5.91
C LEU A 74 -16.17 14.21 -5.32
N HIS A 75 -16.24 14.94 -4.20
CA HIS A 75 -17.47 15.18 -3.47
C HIS A 75 -18.61 15.69 -4.36
N ASP A 76 -18.42 16.80 -5.06
CA ASP A 76 -19.45 17.42 -5.92
C ASP A 76 -19.86 16.50 -7.09
N TYR A 77 -18.91 15.74 -7.63
CA TYR A 77 -19.18 14.79 -8.70
C TYR A 77 -20.07 13.64 -8.21
N LEU A 78 -19.69 13.02 -7.09
CA LEU A 78 -20.41 11.89 -6.51
C LEU A 78 -21.78 12.28 -5.98
N VAL A 79 -21.98 13.53 -5.53
CA VAL A 79 -23.32 14.06 -5.18
C VAL A 79 -24.29 14.03 -6.37
N THR A 80 -23.79 14.23 -7.59
CA THR A 80 -24.61 14.32 -8.80
C THR A 80 -24.68 13.02 -9.62
N HIS A 81 -23.82 12.04 -9.33
CA HIS A 81 -23.70 10.76 -10.04
C HIS A 81 -23.91 9.60 -9.07
N GLN A 82 -25.18 9.22 -8.90
CA GLN A 82 -25.59 8.16 -7.95
C GLN A 82 -25.29 6.74 -8.44
N ASP A 83 -24.96 6.59 -9.72
CA ASP A 83 -24.59 5.32 -10.36
C ASP A 83 -23.18 4.85 -10.00
N GLU A 84 -22.37 5.70 -9.37
CA GLU A 84 -20.99 5.41 -8.91
C GLU A 84 -20.98 4.76 -7.51
N GLU A 85 -21.76 3.70 -7.31
CA GLU A 85 -21.96 3.07 -5.99
C GLU A 85 -20.65 2.66 -5.30
N GLU A 86 -19.70 2.10 -6.05
CA GLU A 86 -18.40 1.68 -5.50
C GLU A 86 -17.57 2.86 -4.97
N LEU A 87 -17.51 3.96 -5.72
CA LEU A 87 -16.77 5.17 -5.29
C LEU A 87 -17.45 5.84 -4.11
N ARG A 88 -18.79 5.80 -4.05
CA ARG A 88 -19.55 6.30 -2.91
C ARG A 88 -19.32 5.45 -1.66
N GLU A 89 -19.26 4.12 -1.78
CA GLU A 89 -18.93 3.21 -0.68
C GLU A 89 -17.52 3.46 -0.15
N ILE A 90 -16.53 3.62 -1.05
CA ILE A 90 -15.15 3.96 -0.69
C ILE A 90 -15.08 5.29 0.10
N CYS A 91 -15.91 6.27 -0.27
CA CYS A 91 -15.98 7.58 0.37
C CYS A 91 -16.97 7.69 1.54
N GLY A 92 -17.71 6.62 1.88
CA GLY A 92 -18.68 6.62 2.97
C GLY A 92 -19.92 7.51 2.75
N MET A 93 -20.39 7.67 1.50
CA MET A 93 -21.53 8.52 1.09
C MET A 93 -22.80 7.78 0.69
#